data_AF-W9RZM5-F1
#
_entry.id   AF-W9RZM5-F1
#
_cell.length_a   1.000
_cell.length_b   1.000
_cell.length_c   1.000
_cell.angle_alpha   90.00
_cell.angle_beta   90.00
_cell.angle_gamma   90.00
#
_symmetry.space_group_name_H-M   'P 1'
#
loop_
_entity.id
_entity.type
_entity.pdbx_description
1 polymer ?
#
loop_
_entity_poly.entity_id
_entity_poly.type
_entity_poly.pdbx_seq_one_letter_code
_entity_poly.pdbx_strand_id
1 'polypeptide(L)'
;MNKNNLKVKRLKEKLLTLTNTMAVNHCIFPLVFLLLVVGSFGRPLYPLPSKYKYNRGSKQPLQTSRPYNIAHRGSNGEIPEETTPAYMRAIEEGTDFIETDILSSKDGVLICFHDVILDLTTDVAEHKQFANRKRTYEVQGFNVTGFFTVDFTLKELKSLRVKQRYSFRDQQYNGKFSIITFEGFIEIALDAPRVVGIYPEIKNPVFINQHVKWPHGKKFEDIFVETLQKYGYKGSYMSKDWLKQPAFIQSFAPTSLLHISNLTDLPKILLIDDITMPTQDTNQSYWEITSDSYFDYIKDYVVGIGPWKDTVVPVVNNYLQVPTDLVARAHAHNLQVHPYTFRNENQFLHLDFHQDPYAEFDFWINQIGIDGLFTDFTGCLHNFQEFTSYKGGDDRSASKLLHEIAKLVFSYKKV
;
A
#
# COMPACT_ATOMS: atom_id res chain seq x y z
N MET A 1 -51.90 35.52 37.07
CA MET A 1 -50.68 35.94 36.35
C MET A 1 -49.81 36.77 37.28
N ASN A 2 -48.52 36.51 37.50
CA ASN A 2 -47.73 35.35 37.11
C ASN A 2 -46.65 35.11 38.19
N LYS A 3 -46.75 33.99 38.92
CA LYS A 3 -45.93 33.60 40.09
C LYS A 3 -44.46 33.23 39.76
N ASN A 4 -43.99 33.50 38.54
CA ASN A 4 -42.65 33.11 38.09
C ASN A 4 -41.59 34.24 38.15
N ASN A 5 -41.98 35.50 38.40
CA ASN A 5 -41.02 36.61 38.50
C ASN A 5 -40.52 36.90 39.94
N LEU A 6 -41.03 36.21 40.96
CA LEU A 6 -40.52 36.32 42.35
C LEU A 6 -39.48 35.25 42.73
N LYS A 7 -39.32 34.18 41.94
CA LYS A 7 -38.34 33.10 42.21
C LYS A 7 -36.94 33.38 41.62
N VAL A 8 -36.83 34.23 40.60
CA VAL A 8 -35.54 34.58 39.98
C VAL A 8 -34.79 35.68 40.74
N LYS A 9 -35.51 36.49 41.53
CA LYS A 9 -34.90 37.58 42.33
C LYS A 9 -34.33 37.10 43.69
N ARG A 10 -34.81 35.96 44.23
CA ARG A 10 -34.35 35.39 45.51
C ARG A 10 -33.19 34.38 45.42
N LEU A 11 -32.80 33.93 44.22
CA LEU A 11 -31.59 33.11 44.04
C LEU A 11 -30.33 33.95 43.74
N LYS A 12 -30.48 35.17 43.20
CA LYS A 12 -29.35 36.09 42.96
C LYS A 12 -28.84 36.79 44.23
N GLU A 13 -29.66 36.90 45.28
CA GLU A 13 -29.26 37.49 46.58
C GLU A 13 -28.66 36.48 47.58
N LYS A 14 -28.70 35.18 47.29
CA LYS A 14 -28.05 34.12 48.11
C LYS A 14 -26.71 33.62 47.57
N LEU A 15 -26.30 34.05 46.37
CA LEU A 15 -25.00 33.69 45.80
C LEU A 15 -23.94 34.81 45.94
N LEU A 16 -24.32 35.99 46.45
CA LEU A 16 -23.46 37.17 46.56
C LEU A 16 -23.02 37.50 48.00
N THR A 17 -23.24 36.58 48.95
CA THR A 17 -22.94 36.75 50.39
C THR A 17 -22.10 35.62 50.97
N LEU A 18 -21.19 35.05 50.16
CA LEU A 18 -20.21 34.04 50.62
C LEU A 18 -18.79 34.32 50.13
N THR A 19 -18.47 35.58 49.82
CA THR A 19 -17.09 36.06 49.69
C THR A 19 -16.78 37.05 50.81
N ASN A 20 -15.68 36.78 51.52
CA ASN A 20 -14.98 37.60 52.52
C ASN A 20 -15.34 37.34 53.98
N THR A 21 -14.64 36.39 54.63
CA THR A 21 -13.79 36.75 55.78
C THR A 21 -12.78 35.65 56.13
N MET A 22 -11.52 36.11 56.27
CA MET A 22 -10.41 35.55 57.04
C MET A 22 -9.57 34.41 56.43
N ALA A 23 -8.43 34.86 55.88
CA ALA A 23 -7.18 34.14 55.77
C ALA A 23 -6.61 33.74 57.15
N VAL A 24 -5.84 32.65 57.19
CA VAL A 24 -4.45 32.53 57.68
C VAL A 24 -4.07 31.03 57.77
N ASN A 25 -2.99 30.65 57.06
CA ASN A 25 -1.96 29.60 57.32
C ASN A 25 -2.39 28.23 57.88
N HIS A 26 -2.00 27.07 57.36
CA HIS A 26 -0.73 26.61 56.80
C HIS A 26 -0.95 25.33 55.97
N CYS A 27 -0.04 25.10 55.02
CA CYS A 27 0.42 23.82 54.47
C CYS A 27 -0.55 22.62 54.43
N ILE A 28 -0.87 22.14 53.23
CA ILE A 28 -0.79 20.74 52.73
C ILE A 28 -1.68 20.63 51.48
N PHE A 29 -1.08 20.87 50.31
CA PHE A 29 -1.41 20.20 49.04
C PHE A 29 -0.10 19.47 48.67
N PRO A 30 -0.07 18.23 48.15
CA PRO A 30 -1.04 17.67 47.19
C PRO A 30 -1.32 16.14 47.32
N LEU A 31 -2.54 15.63 47.09
CA LEU A 31 -2.67 14.18 46.80
C LEU A 31 -3.93 13.72 46.02
N VAL A 32 -4.63 14.58 45.28
CA VAL A 32 -5.84 14.14 44.53
C VAL A 32 -5.86 14.56 43.05
N PHE A 33 -4.73 15.00 42.49
CA PHE A 33 -4.62 15.28 41.04
C PHE A 33 -3.66 14.34 40.29
N LEU A 34 -3.49 13.11 40.79
CA LEU A 34 -2.55 12.12 40.25
C LEU A 34 -3.21 10.79 39.83
N LEU A 35 -4.44 10.80 39.33
CA LEU A 35 -5.09 9.58 38.79
C LEU A 35 -5.89 9.79 37.48
N LEU A 36 -5.65 10.90 36.76
CA LEU A 36 -6.26 11.16 35.44
C LEU A 36 -5.25 11.59 34.36
N VAL A 37 -3.96 11.23 34.52
CA VAL A 37 -2.90 11.46 33.51
C VAL A 37 -2.11 10.18 33.18
N VAL A 38 -2.53 9.01 33.66
CA VAL A 38 -1.89 7.73 33.30
C VAL A 38 -2.86 6.91 32.45
N GLY A 39 -2.98 7.32 31.19
CA GLY A 39 -3.78 6.65 30.15
C GLY A 39 -3.57 7.23 28.75
N SER A 40 -2.71 8.24 28.61
CA SER A 40 -2.35 8.83 27.33
C SER A 40 -0.83 9.01 27.27
N PHE A 41 -0.09 7.92 27.49
CA PHE A 41 1.31 7.85 27.07
C PHE A 41 1.32 7.32 25.64
N GLY A 42 1.99 8.10 24.78
CA GLY A 42 1.86 8.08 23.34
C GLY A 42 2.06 6.71 22.70
N ARG A 43 1.25 6.45 21.67
CA ARG A 43 1.71 5.63 20.54
C ARG A 43 2.99 6.28 20.03
N PRO A 44 4.06 5.51 19.80
CA PRO A 44 5.36 6.08 19.53
C PRO A 44 5.30 6.98 18.30
N LEU A 45 5.86 8.17 18.40
CA LEU A 45 6.52 8.80 17.26
C LEU A 45 7.38 7.71 16.65
N TYR A 46 6.99 7.16 15.49
CA TYR A 46 7.84 6.25 14.76
C TYR A 46 9.16 6.99 14.51
N PRO A 47 10.25 6.63 15.22
CA PRO A 47 11.53 7.16 14.83
C PRO A 47 11.76 6.62 13.42
N LEU A 48 12.23 7.46 12.50
CA LEU A 48 12.95 6.94 11.33
C LEU A 48 13.92 5.89 11.86
N PRO A 49 14.03 4.70 11.24
CA PRO A 49 14.94 3.67 11.70
C PRO A 49 16.30 4.30 12.04
N SER A 50 16.58 4.41 13.33
CA SER A 50 17.91 4.77 13.80
C SER A 50 18.84 3.72 13.21
N LYS A 51 20.08 4.11 12.89
CA LYS A 51 21.21 3.28 12.43
C LYS A 51 21.53 2.08 13.36
N TYR A 52 20.56 1.24 13.69
CA TYR A 52 20.78 -0.09 14.19
C TYR A 52 21.38 -0.84 13.00
N LYS A 53 22.70 -0.98 13.02
CA LYS A 53 23.39 -2.01 12.27
C LYS A 53 22.83 -3.35 12.75
N TYR A 54 21.68 -3.76 12.21
CA TYR A 54 21.32 -5.16 12.19
C TYR A 54 22.50 -5.87 11.55
N ASN A 55 22.99 -6.90 12.24
CA ASN A 55 24.05 -7.75 11.74
C ASN A 55 23.58 -8.26 10.38
N ARG A 56 24.15 -7.76 9.27
CA ARG A 56 23.75 -8.10 7.89
C ARG A 56 24.02 -9.59 7.55
N GLY A 57 24.40 -10.40 8.54
CA GLY A 57 24.89 -11.77 8.37
C GLY A 57 23.84 -12.86 8.27
N SER A 58 22.55 -12.63 8.55
CA SER A 58 21.50 -13.64 8.29
C SER A 58 20.08 -13.07 8.42
N LYS A 59 19.65 -12.21 7.49
CA LYS A 59 18.21 -11.92 7.38
C LYS A 59 17.49 -13.20 6.96
N GLN A 60 16.32 -13.47 7.52
CA GLN A 60 15.48 -14.58 7.06
C GLN A 60 15.19 -14.37 5.55
N PRO A 61 15.37 -15.41 4.71
CA PRO A 61 15.16 -15.29 3.27
C PRO A 61 13.68 -15.05 2.94
N LEU A 62 13.43 -14.55 1.74
CA LEU A 62 12.08 -14.44 1.18
C LEU A 62 11.45 -15.83 1.04
N GLN A 63 10.15 -15.96 1.33
CA GLN A 63 9.40 -17.17 1.01
C GLN A 63 9.06 -17.17 -0.48
N THR A 64 9.41 -18.24 -1.19
CA THR A 64 9.24 -18.36 -2.65
C THR A 64 8.50 -19.63 -3.09
N SER A 65 8.00 -20.44 -2.14
CA SER A 65 7.33 -21.71 -2.44
C SER A 65 5.79 -21.63 -2.41
N ARG A 66 5.25 -20.43 -2.24
CA ARG A 66 3.80 -20.14 -2.26
C ARG A 66 3.57 -18.83 -3.01
N PRO A 67 2.33 -18.53 -3.42
CA PRO A 67 2.03 -17.26 -4.06
C PRO A 67 2.45 -16.07 -3.20
N TYR A 68 3.01 -15.04 -3.83
CA TYR A 68 3.49 -13.85 -3.14
C TYR A 68 2.36 -13.04 -2.54
N ASN A 69 2.55 -12.63 -1.28
CA ASN A 69 1.75 -11.63 -0.62
C ASN A 69 2.36 -10.24 -0.93
N ILE A 70 1.68 -9.45 -1.76
CA ILE A 70 2.18 -8.14 -2.22
C ILE A 70 1.32 -7.04 -1.58
N ALA A 71 1.93 -6.24 -0.71
CA ALA A 71 1.28 -5.13 -0.03
C ALA A 71 1.12 -3.92 -0.96
N HIS A 72 -0.03 -3.87 -1.63
CA HIS A 72 -0.41 -2.80 -2.55
C HIS A 72 -0.36 -1.45 -1.82
N ARG A 73 0.59 -0.58 -2.17
CA ARG A 73 0.83 0.73 -1.53
C ARG A 73 1.04 0.67 -0.02
N GLY A 74 1.55 -0.47 0.48
CA GLY A 74 1.66 -0.80 1.90
C GLY A 74 0.36 -1.38 2.49
N SER A 75 0.19 -1.31 3.82
CA SER A 75 -1.03 -1.77 4.50
C SER A 75 -2.13 -0.70 4.41
N ASN A 76 -2.55 -0.39 3.17
CA ASN A 76 -3.35 0.80 2.88
C ASN A 76 -4.84 0.69 3.30
N GLY A 77 -5.28 -0.54 3.61
CA GLY A 77 -6.56 -0.80 4.26
C GLY A 77 -6.66 -0.18 5.66
N GLU A 78 -5.51 0.01 6.32
CA GLU A 78 -5.43 0.49 7.70
C GLU A 78 -4.80 1.88 7.84
N ILE A 79 -3.81 2.19 7.01
CA ILE A 79 -3.00 3.42 7.08
C ILE A 79 -3.06 4.11 5.70
N PRO A 80 -3.04 5.45 5.61
CA PRO A 80 -3.01 6.13 4.31
C PRO A 80 -1.90 5.57 3.39
N GLU A 81 -2.27 5.27 2.15
CA GLU A 81 -1.41 4.67 1.12
C GLU A 81 -0.13 5.47 0.89
N GLU A 82 0.91 4.80 0.39
CA GLU A 82 2.15 5.46 -0.07
C GLU A 82 2.88 6.23 1.06
N THR A 83 2.77 5.77 2.30
CA THR A 83 3.43 6.39 3.47
C THR A 83 4.39 5.45 4.17
N THR A 84 5.43 6.01 4.81
CA THR A 84 6.38 5.24 5.63
C THR A 84 5.68 4.27 6.60
N PRO A 85 4.64 4.68 7.37
CA PRO A 85 4.00 3.76 8.31
C PRO A 85 3.16 2.68 7.64
N ALA A 86 2.57 2.93 6.46
CA ALA A 86 1.86 1.89 5.71
C ALA A 86 2.82 0.77 5.26
N TYR A 87 4.02 1.15 4.80
CA TYR A 87 5.07 0.20 4.41
C TYR A 87 5.63 -0.58 5.60
N MET A 88 5.96 0.12 6.69
CA MET A 88 6.44 -0.54 7.90
C MET A 88 5.41 -1.52 8.46
N ARG A 89 4.12 -1.12 8.48
CA ARG A 89 3.05 -2.00 8.93
C ARG A 89 2.90 -3.24 8.06
N ALA A 90 3.00 -3.10 6.74
CA ALA A 90 2.96 -4.24 5.83
C ALA A 90 4.11 -5.24 6.06
N ILE A 91 5.31 -4.74 6.34
CA ILE A 91 6.47 -5.58 6.69
C ILE A 91 6.24 -6.34 7.99
N GLU A 92 5.74 -5.65 9.02
CA GLU A 92 5.38 -6.22 10.32
C GLU A 92 4.30 -7.30 10.18
N GLU A 93 3.36 -7.11 9.26
CA GLU A 93 2.26 -8.04 8.95
C GLU A 93 2.66 -9.28 8.13
N GLY A 94 3.92 -9.37 7.68
CA GLY A 94 4.42 -10.55 7.00
C GLY A 94 4.34 -10.51 5.47
N THR A 95 4.21 -9.34 4.85
CA THR A 95 4.22 -9.21 3.38
C THR A 95 5.51 -9.71 2.74
N ASP A 96 5.46 -10.34 1.57
CA ASP A 96 6.68 -10.72 0.85
C ASP A 96 7.29 -9.52 0.12
N PHE A 97 6.42 -8.67 -0.45
CA PHE A 97 6.80 -7.48 -1.20
C PHE A 97 6.00 -6.26 -0.74
N ILE A 98 6.66 -5.13 -0.56
CA ILE A 98 5.98 -3.83 -0.51
C ILE A 98 5.92 -3.25 -1.92
N GLU A 99 4.75 -2.79 -2.34
CA GLU A 99 4.49 -2.19 -3.65
C GLU A 99 4.41 -0.67 -3.52
N THR A 100 4.81 0.07 -4.57
CA THR A 100 4.68 1.54 -4.60
C THR A 100 4.48 2.04 -6.01
N ASP A 101 3.65 3.05 -6.18
CA ASP A 101 3.53 3.80 -7.43
C ASP A 101 4.58 4.92 -7.50
N ILE A 102 5.41 4.95 -8.56
CA ILE A 102 6.41 6.00 -8.71
C ILE A 102 5.98 7.07 -9.71
N LEU A 103 5.98 8.32 -9.24
CA LEU A 103 5.85 9.54 -10.05
C LEU A 103 7.09 10.45 -9.82
N SER A 104 7.07 11.64 -10.41
CA SER A 104 8.14 12.64 -10.20
C SER A 104 7.59 13.99 -9.75
N SER A 105 8.37 14.67 -8.91
CA SER A 105 8.25 16.10 -8.65
C SER A 105 8.74 16.93 -9.86
N LYS A 106 8.41 18.22 -9.86
CA LYS A 106 8.86 19.21 -10.85
C LYS A 106 10.39 19.29 -10.98
N ASP A 107 11.09 19.19 -9.85
CA ASP A 107 12.54 19.24 -9.76
C ASP A 107 13.22 17.87 -9.97
N GLY A 108 12.47 16.89 -10.51
CA GLY A 108 13.01 15.63 -11.00
C GLY A 108 13.30 14.59 -9.93
N VAL A 109 12.72 14.72 -8.73
CA VAL A 109 12.86 13.74 -7.65
C VAL A 109 11.71 12.74 -7.71
N LEU A 110 12.06 11.45 -7.66
CA LEU A 110 11.09 10.36 -7.67
C LEU A 110 10.38 10.24 -6.32
N ILE A 111 9.05 10.15 -6.37
CA ILE A 111 8.17 10.06 -5.20
C ILE A 111 7.24 8.86 -5.31
N CYS A 112 6.85 8.35 -4.15
CA CYS A 112 5.87 7.29 -3.98
C CYS A 112 4.47 7.93 -3.89
N PHE A 113 3.67 7.79 -4.94
CA PHE A 113 2.34 8.39 -5.05
C PHE A 113 1.57 7.84 -6.27
N HIS A 114 0.32 7.40 -6.08
CA HIS A 114 -0.47 6.73 -7.15
C HIS A 114 -1.02 7.67 -8.22
N ASP A 115 -1.68 8.76 -7.81
CA ASP A 115 -2.43 9.62 -8.73
C ASP A 115 -1.52 10.74 -9.29
N VAL A 116 -1.64 11.07 -10.57
CA VAL A 116 -0.91 12.23 -11.14
C VAL A 116 -1.33 13.56 -10.50
N ILE A 117 -2.49 13.60 -9.86
CA ILE A 117 -3.03 14.73 -9.10
C ILE A 117 -3.05 14.46 -7.58
N LEU A 118 -2.82 15.50 -6.79
CA LEU A 118 -2.68 15.43 -5.33
C LEU A 118 -4.04 15.53 -4.59
N ASP A 119 -5.11 15.87 -5.29
CA ASP A 119 -6.40 16.32 -4.74
C ASP A 119 -7.05 15.31 -3.76
N LEU A 120 -7.01 14.02 -4.12
CA LEU A 120 -7.78 12.99 -3.43
C LEU A 120 -7.13 12.53 -2.12
N THR A 121 -5.81 12.41 -2.09
CA THR A 121 -5.06 11.78 -0.98
C THR A 121 -4.14 12.75 -0.24
N THR A 122 -4.26 14.07 -0.48
CA THR A 122 -3.54 15.09 0.30
C THR A 122 -4.42 16.25 0.77
N ASP A 123 -3.87 17.12 1.60
CA ASP A 123 -4.44 18.40 2.03
C ASP A 123 -4.16 19.57 1.06
N VAL A 124 -3.66 19.33 -0.17
CA VAL A 124 -3.23 20.38 -1.11
C VAL A 124 -4.25 21.51 -1.32
N ALA A 125 -5.55 21.19 -1.32
CA ALA A 125 -6.62 22.17 -1.50
C ALA A 125 -6.77 23.14 -0.33
N GLU A 126 -6.28 22.78 0.86
CA GLU A 126 -6.31 23.60 2.08
C GLU A 126 -5.15 24.62 2.10
N HIS A 127 -4.12 24.41 1.29
CA HIS A 127 -2.96 25.29 1.17
C HIS A 127 -3.24 26.49 0.24
N LYS A 128 -3.61 27.63 0.82
CA LYS A 128 -3.94 28.87 0.08
C LYS A 128 -2.84 29.32 -0.89
N GLN A 129 -1.56 29.13 -0.54
CA GLN A 129 -0.43 29.46 -1.42
C GLN A 129 -0.44 28.67 -2.73
N PHE A 130 -1.12 27.52 -2.76
CA PHE A 130 -1.21 26.66 -3.93
C PHE A 130 -2.51 26.85 -4.70
N ALA A 131 -3.44 27.72 -4.28
CA ALA A 131 -4.75 27.89 -4.93
C ALA A 131 -4.65 28.14 -6.46
N ASN A 132 -3.65 28.88 -6.92
CA ASN A 132 -3.42 29.20 -8.33
C ASN A 132 -2.65 28.12 -9.11
N ARG A 133 -2.43 26.93 -8.52
CA ARG A 133 -1.65 25.82 -9.08
C ARG A 133 -2.50 24.72 -9.70
N LYS A 134 -3.83 24.80 -9.63
CA LYS A 134 -4.71 23.86 -10.33
C LYS A 134 -4.56 24.03 -11.84
N ARG A 135 -4.39 22.93 -12.56
CA ARG A 135 -4.19 22.89 -14.02
C ARG A 135 -5.12 21.86 -14.65
N THR A 136 -5.24 21.91 -15.96
CA THR A 136 -5.84 20.86 -16.78
C THR A 136 -4.77 20.33 -17.72
N TYR A 137 -4.50 19.03 -17.66
CA TYR A 137 -3.60 18.33 -18.58
C TYR A 137 -4.32 17.14 -19.21
N GLU A 138 -3.87 16.76 -20.40
CA GLU A 138 -4.24 15.50 -21.00
C GLU A 138 -3.40 14.38 -20.38
N VAL A 139 -4.07 13.35 -19.88
CA VAL A 139 -3.47 12.18 -19.25
C VAL A 139 -4.19 10.96 -19.80
N GLN A 140 -3.48 10.14 -20.58
CA GLN A 140 -4.00 8.91 -21.17
C GLN A 140 -5.27 9.12 -22.02
N GLY A 141 -5.32 10.20 -22.80
CA GLY A 141 -6.46 10.58 -23.64
C GLY A 141 -7.56 11.35 -22.93
N PHE A 142 -7.44 11.59 -21.60
CA PHE A 142 -8.46 12.28 -20.81
C PHE A 142 -7.97 13.63 -20.30
N ASN A 143 -8.83 14.65 -20.34
CA ASN A 143 -8.55 15.93 -19.71
C ASN A 143 -8.77 15.85 -18.19
N VAL A 144 -7.69 15.81 -17.43
CA VAL A 144 -7.70 15.74 -15.97
C VAL A 144 -7.43 17.14 -15.40
N THR A 145 -8.24 17.57 -14.43
CA THR A 145 -8.08 18.88 -13.77
C THR A 145 -7.79 18.72 -12.28
N GLY A 146 -6.63 19.18 -11.81
CA GLY A 146 -6.18 19.00 -10.43
C GLY A 146 -4.84 19.68 -10.14
N PHE A 147 -4.27 19.35 -8.99
CA PHE A 147 -2.93 19.77 -8.58
C PHE A 147 -1.92 18.68 -8.93
N PHE A 148 -1.19 18.84 -10.03
CA PHE A 148 -0.35 17.77 -10.56
C PHE A 148 1.00 17.65 -9.85
N THR A 149 1.47 16.43 -9.57
CA THR A 149 2.77 16.18 -8.92
C THR A 149 3.94 16.87 -9.63
N VAL A 150 3.92 16.84 -10.97
CA VAL A 150 4.93 17.45 -11.85
C VAL A 150 4.99 18.98 -11.79
N ASP A 151 4.01 19.63 -11.16
CA ASP A 151 4.01 21.06 -10.94
C ASP A 151 4.74 21.44 -9.63
N PHE A 152 4.87 20.54 -8.66
CA PHE A 152 5.41 20.88 -7.34
C PHE A 152 6.84 20.39 -7.18
N THR A 153 7.69 21.21 -6.57
CA THR A 153 9.02 20.77 -6.12
C THR A 153 8.89 19.74 -5.01
N LEU A 154 9.90 18.90 -4.79
CA LEU A 154 9.91 17.95 -3.68
C LEU A 154 9.68 18.66 -2.34
N LYS A 155 10.27 19.85 -2.15
CA LYS A 155 10.10 20.65 -0.93
C LYS A 155 8.64 21.01 -0.68
N GLU A 156 7.91 21.41 -1.73
CA GLU A 156 6.49 21.70 -1.64
C GLU A 156 5.68 20.42 -1.39
N LEU A 157 5.97 19.32 -2.09
CA LEU A 157 5.29 18.04 -1.90
C LEU A 157 5.46 17.50 -0.46
N LYS A 158 6.66 17.64 0.12
CA LYS A 158 6.94 17.27 1.52
C LYS A 158 6.21 18.15 2.54
N SER A 159 5.73 19.33 2.14
CA SER A 159 4.94 20.21 3.02
C SER A 159 3.49 19.75 3.17
N LEU A 160 2.99 18.97 2.21
CA LEU A 160 1.63 18.42 2.23
C LEU A 160 1.51 17.29 3.26
N ARG A 161 0.27 17.01 3.67
CA ARG A 161 -0.08 15.86 4.48
C ARG A 161 -1.01 14.91 3.74
N VAL A 162 -0.66 13.64 3.83
CA VAL A 162 -1.41 12.53 3.21
C VAL A 162 -2.64 12.23 4.06
N LYS A 163 -3.74 11.85 3.38
CA LYS A 163 -4.99 11.43 3.98
C LYS A 163 -5.49 10.14 3.33
N GLN A 164 -6.32 9.42 4.05
CA GLN A 164 -6.95 8.18 3.61
C GLN A 164 -7.87 8.44 2.41
N ARG A 165 -7.71 7.62 1.36
CA ARG A 165 -8.47 7.68 0.10
C ARG A 165 -9.96 7.44 0.32
N TYR A 166 -10.27 6.43 1.13
CA TYR A 166 -11.64 5.98 1.32
C TYR A 166 -12.22 6.49 2.63
N SER A 167 -13.35 7.21 2.57
CA SER A 167 -13.99 7.81 3.74
C SER A 167 -14.50 6.79 4.77
N PHE A 168 -14.76 5.55 4.36
CA PHE A 168 -15.19 4.46 5.24
C PHE A 168 -14.03 3.77 5.97
N ARG A 169 -12.77 3.99 5.55
CA ARG A 169 -11.59 3.49 6.26
C ARG A 169 -11.25 4.40 7.43
N ASP A 170 -10.32 3.95 8.26
CA ASP A 170 -9.89 4.70 9.43
C ASP A 170 -9.26 6.06 9.06
N GLN A 171 -9.92 7.15 9.48
CA GLN A 171 -9.50 8.51 9.20
C GLN A 171 -8.51 9.06 10.25
N GLN A 172 -8.21 8.32 11.32
CA GLN A 172 -7.41 8.83 12.45
C GLN A 172 -5.96 9.20 12.07
N TYR A 173 -5.49 8.76 10.90
CA TYR A 173 -4.14 8.99 10.41
C TYR A 173 -4.02 10.15 9.40
N ASN A 174 -5.14 10.74 9.01
CA ASN A 174 -5.14 11.90 8.11
C ASN A 174 -4.32 13.04 8.71
N GLY A 175 -3.51 13.70 7.90
CA GLY A 175 -2.73 14.85 8.35
C GLY A 175 -1.42 14.50 9.07
N LYS A 176 -1.14 13.22 9.34
CA LYS A 176 0.02 12.81 10.17
C LYS A 176 1.31 12.57 9.39
N PHE A 177 1.20 12.22 8.11
CA PHE A 177 2.34 11.74 7.32
C PHE A 177 2.56 12.62 6.09
N SER A 178 3.81 12.71 5.63
CA SER A 178 4.20 13.39 4.40
C SER A 178 4.42 12.39 3.27
N ILE A 179 4.34 12.85 2.02
CA ILE A 179 4.75 12.09 0.82
C ILE A 179 6.18 11.57 1.00
N ILE A 180 6.44 10.31 0.64
CA ILE A 180 7.77 9.68 0.73
C ILE A 180 8.46 9.70 -0.66
N THR A 181 9.80 9.76 -0.65
CA THR A 181 10.60 9.64 -1.89
C THR A 181 10.81 8.17 -2.22
N PHE A 182 11.09 7.84 -3.48
CA PHE A 182 11.42 6.48 -3.88
C PHE A 182 12.63 5.93 -3.11
N GLU A 183 13.65 6.76 -2.90
CA GLU A 183 14.81 6.40 -2.08
C GLU A 183 14.43 6.05 -0.63
N GLY A 184 13.53 6.84 -0.01
CA GLY A 184 13.08 6.57 1.36
C GLY A 184 12.26 5.28 1.45
N PHE A 185 11.50 4.93 0.41
CA PHE A 185 10.81 3.65 0.30
C PHE A 185 11.81 2.48 0.19
N ILE A 186 12.85 2.62 -0.63
CA ILE A 186 13.91 1.61 -0.75
C ILE A 186 14.61 1.37 0.59
N GLU A 187 14.93 2.45 1.32
CA GLU A 187 15.56 2.35 2.64
C GLU A 187 14.70 1.55 3.63
N ILE A 188 13.37 1.68 3.60
CA ILE A 188 12.46 0.89 4.45
C ILE A 188 12.62 -0.61 4.21
N ALA A 189 12.67 -1.06 2.95
CA ALA A 189 12.88 -2.47 2.62
C ALA A 189 14.29 -2.95 3.03
N LEU A 190 15.31 -2.12 2.82
CA LEU A 190 16.68 -2.44 3.19
C LEU A 190 16.88 -2.53 4.72
N ASP A 191 16.11 -1.78 5.50
CA ASP A 191 16.17 -1.79 6.96
C ASP A 191 15.25 -2.85 7.60
N ALA A 192 14.42 -3.53 6.81
CA ALA A 192 13.54 -4.58 7.29
C ALA A 192 14.31 -5.70 8.03
N PRO A 193 13.73 -6.31 9.09
CA PRO A 193 14.40 -7.34 9.90
C PRO A 193 14.60 -8.67 9.17
N ARG A 194 13.92 -8.87 8.04
CA ARG A 194 14.05 -10.00 7.12
C ARG A 194 14.23 -9.50 5.69
N VAL A 195 14.47 -10.41 4.75
CA VAL A 195 14.39 -10.07 3.33
C VAL A 195 12.93 -9.78 3.00
N VAL A 196 12.67 -8.58 2.52
CA VAL A 196 11.39 -8.12 1.97
C VAL A 196 11.73 -7.57 0.58
N GLY A 197 10.98 -7.99 -0.42
CA GLY A 197 11.15 -7.47 -1.77
C GLY A 197 10.46 -6.13 -1.96
N ILE A 198 10.83 -5.41 -3.02
CA ILE A 198 10.10 -4.24 -3.48
C ILE A 198 9.41 -4.47 -4.81
N TYR A 199 8.31 -3.79 -5.04
CA TYR A 199 7.52 -3.92 -6.26
C TYR A 199 7.11 -2.53 -6.80
N PRO A 200 8.07 -1.69 -7.22
CA PRO A 200 7.75 -0.37 -7.74
C PRO A 200 7.11 -0.38 -9.13
N GLU A 201 6.06 0.43 -9.31
CA GLU A 201 5.43 0.74 -10.59
C GLU A 201 6.04 2.00 -11.22
N ILE A 202 6.40 1.94 -12.51
CA ILE A 202 6.64 3.13 -13.33
C ILE A 202 5.28 3.69 -13.77
N LYS A 203 4.80 4.68 -13.03
CA LYS A 203 3.45 5.25 -13.22
C LYS A 203 3.47 6.36 -14.25
N ASN A 204 2.56 6.28 -15.22
CA ASN A 204 2.36 7.33 -16.23
C ASN A 204 3.62 7.82 -16.97
N PRO A 205 4.48 6.93 -17.52
CA PRO A 205 5.77 7.35 -18.04
C PRO A 205 5.71 8.35 -19.18
N VAL A 206 4.69 8.27 -20.05
CA VAL A 206 4.49 9.23 -21.14
C VAL A 206 4.25 10.64 -20.57
N PHE A 207 3.31 10.78 -19.63
CA PHE A 207 2.99 12.06 -19.00
C PHE A 207 4.18 12.62 -18.22
N ILE A 208 4.85 11.78 -17.41
CA ILE A 208 6.02 12.23 -16.64
C ILE A 208 7.14 12.72 -17.56
N ASN A 209 7.45 11.99 -18.64
CA ASN A 209 8.47 12.38 -19.62
C ASN A 209 8.10 13.65 -20.41
N GLN A 210 6.82 13.94 -20.59
CA GLN A 210 6.37 15.19 -21.21
C GLN A 210 6.67 16.39 -20.32
N HIS A 211 6.40 16.28 -19.01
CA HIS A 211 6.39 17.41 -18.09
C HIS A 211 7.66 17.59 -17.25
N VAL A 212 8.44 16.53 -17.02
CA VAL A 212 9.68 16.58 -16.25
C VAL A 212 10.86 16.28 -17.17
N LYS A 213 11.94 17.06 -17.04
CA LYS A 213 13.14 16.92 -17.86
C LYS A 213 14.34 16.66 -16.97
N TRP A 214 15.10 15.63 -17.30
CA TRP A 214 16.35 15.31 -16.62
C TRP A 214 17.58 15.66 -17.47
N PRO A 215 18.74 15.90 -16.82
CA PRO A 215 19.99 16.19 -17.52
C PRO A 215 20.35 15.12 -18.55
N HIS A 216 21.05 15.53 -19.61
CA HIS A 216 21.57 14.65 -20.66
C HIS A 216 20.50 13.91 -21.47
N GLY A 217 19.25 14.41 -21.47
CA GLY A 217 18.16 13.80 -22.22
C GLY A 217 17.62 12.50 -21.61
N LYS A 218 17.96 12.23 -20.35
CA LYS A 218 17.43 11.08 -19.61
C LYS A 218 15.91 11.15 -19.51
N LYS A 219 15.30 9.98 -19.59
CA LYS A 219 13.88 9.74 -19.34
C LYS A 219 13.63 9.35 -17.89
N PHE A 220 12.37 9.37 -17.51
CA PHE A 220 11.89 8.91 -16.22
C PHE A 220 12.36 7.48 -15.89
N GLU A 221 12.30 6.59 -16.88
CA GLU A 221 12.76 5.21 -16.80
C GLU A 221 14.25 5.10 -16.43
N ASP A 222 15.09 5.96 -17.02
CA ASP A 222 16.53 5.96 -16.77
C ASP A 222 16.81 6.32 -15.31
N ILE A 223 16.15 7.36 -14.79
CA ILE A 223 16.29 7.83 -13.41
C ILE A 223 15.75 6.79 -12.43
N PHE A 224 14.66 6.12 -12.77
CA PHE A 224 14.09 5.03 -11.99
C PHE A 224 15.07 3.87 -11.84
N VAL A 225 15.64 3.39 -12.95
CA VAL A 225 16.61 2.27 -12.94
C VAL A 225 17.91 2.67 -12.25
N GLU A 226 18.43 3.87 -12.51
CA GLU A 226 19.63 4.39 -11.84
C GLU A 226 19.45 4.47 -10.32
N THR A 227 18.25 4.83 -9.86
CA THR A 227 17.91 4.84 -8.43
C THR A 227 17.97 3.43 -7.85
N LEU A 228 17.36 2.43 -8.51
CA LEU A 228 17.44 1.03 -8.08
C LEU A 228 18.89 0.51 -8.03
N GLN A 229 19.67 0.79 -9.07
CA GLN A 229 21.08 0.38 -9.17
C GLN A 229 21.96 1.05 -8.10
N LYS A 230 21.71 2.33 -7.80
CA LYS A 230 22.39 3.05 -6.71
C LYS A 230 22.24 2.33 -5.36
N TYR A 231 21.09 1.71 -5.12
CA TYR A 231 20.81 0.93 -3.91
C TYR A 231 21.11 -0.58 -4.05
N GLY A 232 21.72 -1.00 -5.15
CA GLY A 232 22.23 -2.36 -5.34
C GLY A 232 21.23 -3.40 -5.85
N TYR A 233 20.02 -2.99 -6.26
CA TYR A 233 19.06 -3.90 -6.88
C TYR A 233 19.55 -4.35 -8.26
N LYS A 234 19.61 -5.68 -8.45
CA LYS A 234 20.05 -6.35 -9.67
C LYS A 234 19.70 -7.84 -9.61
N GLY A 235 19.88 -8.53 -10.73
CA GLY A 235 19.69 -9.96 -10.82
C GLY A 235 18.35 -10.30 -11.45
N SER A 236 18.38 -11.24 -12.39
CA SER A 236 17.18 -11.88 -12.94
C SER A 236 16.40 -12.65 -11.87
N TYR A 237 15.12 -12.90 -12.13
CA TYR A 237 14.22 -13.63 -11.23
C TYR A 237 14.85 -14.93 -10.73
N MET A 238 14.76 -15.18 -9.41
CA MET A 238 15.33 -16.35 -8.72
C MET A 238 16.87 -16.50 -8.80
N SER A 239 17.59 -15.54 -9.39
CA SER A 239 19.04 -15.53 -9.32
C SER A 239 19.53 -15.33 -7.89
N LYS A 240 20.80 -15.71 -7.62
CA LYS A 240 21.42 -15.51 -6.30
C LYS A 240 21.47 -14.06 -5.87
N ASP A 241 21.54 -13.13 -6.81
CA ASP A 241 21.57 -11.70 -6.50
C ASP A 241 20.17 -11.17 -6.22
N TRP A 242 19.18 -11.59 -7.02
CA TRP A 242 17.77 -11.25 -6.77
C TRP A 242 17.29 -11.77 -5.41
N LEU A 243 17.61 -13.02 -5.05
CA LEU A 243 17.19 -13.60 -3.75
C LEU A 243 17.74 -12.87 -2.52
N LYS A 244 18.83 -12.11 -2.66
CA LYS A 244 19.38 -11.29 -1.56
C LYS A 244 18.61 -9.99 -1.37
N GLN A 245 18.09 -9.44 -2.45
CA GLN A 245 17.45 -8.13 -2.48
C GLN A 245 16.39 -8.11 -3.59
N PRO A 246 15.24 -8.80 -3.37
CA PRO A 246 14.26 -9.05 -4.42
C PRO A 246 13.60 -7.76 -4.89
N ALA A 247 13.45 -7.60 -6.20
CA ALA A 247 12.62 -6.55 -6.77
C ALA A 247 11.91 -7.01 -8.02
N PHE A 248 10.67 -6.61 -8.19
CA PHE A 248 9.97 -6.60 -9.48
C PHE A 248 9.78 -5.15 -9.93
N ILE A 249 9.67 -4.92 -11.24
CA ILE A 249 9.29 -3.62 -11.80
C ILE A 249 8.01 -3.82 -12.60
N GLN A 250 7.02 -2.96 -12.41
CA GLN A 250 5.76 -3.04 -13.16
C GLN A 250 5.40 -1.75 -13.89
N SER A 251 4.60 -1.87 -14.94
CA SER A 251 4.02 -0.73 -15.65
C SER A 251 2.89 -1.18 -16.58
N PHE A 252 1.91 -0.29 -16.80
CA PHE A 252 0.90 -0.41 -17.88
C PHE A 252 1.43 -0.01 -19.27
N ALA A 253 2.71 0.42 -19.36
CA ALA A 253 3.33 0.95 -20.56
C ALA A 253 4.37 -0.05 -21.12
N PRO A 254 3.99 -0.93 -22.06
CA PRO A 254 4.90 -1.90 -22.68
C PRO A 254 6.23 -1.30 -23.17
N THR A 255 6.22 -0.11 -23.77
CA THR A 255 7.47 0.48 -24.29
C THR A 255 8.41 0.91 -23.16
N SER A 256 7.87 1.26 -21.99
CA SER A 256 8.64 1.56 -20.78
C SER A 256 9.36 0.30 -20.28
N LEU A 257 8.66 -0.83 -20.19
CA LEU A 257 9.23 -2.12 -19.80
C LEU A 257 10.29 -2.62 -20.81
N LEU A 258 10.03 -2.44 -22.10
CA LEU A 258 10.99 -2.74 -23.16
C LEU A 258 12.23 -1.83 -23.07
N HIS A 259 12.05 -0.53 -22.82
CA HIS A 259 13.17 0.40 -22.65
C HIS A 259 14.09 -0.02 -21.50
N ILE A 260 13.53 -0.27 -20.31
CA ILE A 260 14.33 -0.67 -19.13
C ILE A 260 14.92 -2.08 -19.26
N SER A 261 14.43 -2.91 -20.18
CA SER A 261 15.02 -4.23 -20.45
C SER A 261 16.48 -4.16 -20.87
N ASN A 262 16.90 -3.04 -21.48
CA ASN A 262 18.28 -2.81 -21.87
C ASN A 262 19.14 -2.19 -20.74
N LEU A 263 18.52 -1.80 -19.62
CA LEU A 263 19.17 -1.09 -18.52
C LEU A 263 19.33 -1.96 -17.27
N THR A 264 18.46 -2.94 -17.07
CA THR A 264 18.48 -3.83 -15.90
C THR A 264 17.93 -5.22 -16.22
N ASP A 265 18.46 -6.22 -15.53
CA ASP A 265 18.02 -7.61 -15.56
C ASP A 265 16.93 -7.92 -14.51
N LEU A 266 16.52 -6.93 -13.71
CA LEU A 266 15.44 -7.09 -12.75
C LEU A 266 14.14 -7.55 -13.45
N PRO A 267 13.39 -8.47 -12.83
CA PRO A 267 12.18 -9.00 -13.44
C PRO A 267 11.10 -7.93 -13.62
N LYS A 268 10.51 -7.90 -14.81
CA LYS A 268 9.43 -6.99 -15.17
C LYS A 268 8.09 -7.69 -15.24
N ILE A 269 7.04 -6.95 -14.92
CA ILE A 269 5.65 -7.42 -14.93
C ILE A 269 4.82 -6.43 -15.75
N LEU A 270 4.15 -6.92 -16.78
CA LEU A 270 3.23 -6.11 -17.58
C LEU A 270 1.89 -6.02 -16.86
N LEU A 271 1.46 -4.81 -16.50
CA LEU A 271 0.12 -4.60 -15.94
C LEU A 271 -0.93 -4.60 -17.03
N ILE A 272 -2.08 -5.20 -16.74
CA ILE A 272 -3.21 -5.34 -17.66
C ILE A 272 -4.46 -4.81 -16.97
N ASP A 273 -5.06 -3.77 -17.56
CA ASP A 273 -6.27 -3.14 -17.05
C ASP A 273 -7.53 -3.85 -17.59
N ASP A 274 -8.71 -3.27 -17.33
CA ASP A 274 -9.98 -3.73 -17.86
C ASP A 274 -9.94 -4.02 -19.37
N ILE A 275 -10.79 -4.95 -19.83
CA ILE A 275 -10.86 -5.40 -21.22
C ILE A 275 -11.14 -4.28 -22.23
N THR A 276 -11.68 -3.15 -21.77
CA THR A 276 -11.98 -1.98 -22.60
C THR A 276 -10.85 -0.95 -22.64
N MET A 277 -9.86 -1.08 -21.75
CA MET A 277 -8.76 -0.13 -21.62
C MET A 277 -7.56 -0.58 -22.45
N PRO A 278 -7.08 0.24 -23.41
CA PRO A 278 -5.86 -0.06 -24.13
C PRO A 278 -4.62 0.21 -23.26
N THR A 279 -3.48 -0.36 -23.65
CA THR A 279 -2.18 -0.07 -23.05
C THR A 279 -1.86 1.43 -23.10
N GLN A 280 -1.13 1.91 -22.09
CA GLN A 280 -0.92 3.34 -21.88
C GLN A 280 -0.16 4.08 -23.00
N ASP A 281 0.75 3.42 -23.72
CA ASP A 281 1.70 4.06 -24.63
C ASP A 281 1.67 3.52 -26.08
N THR A 282 1.20 2.29 -26.29
CA THR A 282 1.09 1.67 -27.62
C THR A 282 -0.34 1.62 -28.16
N ASN A 283 -1.33 1.96 -27.34
CA ASN A 283 -2.76 1.85 -27.67
C ASN A 283 -3.20 0.44 -28.14
N GLN A 284 -2.50 -0.60 -27.68
CA GLN A 284 -2.86 -1.99 -27.95
C GLN A 284 -4.04 -2.40 -27.07
N SER A 285 -4.96 -3.17 -27.64
CA SER A 285 -6.13 -3.70 -26.93
C SER A 285 -5.77 -4.83 -25.96
N TYR A 286 -6.67 -5.08 -25.02
CA TYR A 286 -6.61 -6.25 -24.12
C TYR A 286 -6.40 -7.56 -24.90
N TRP A 287 -7.12 -7.78 -25.99
CA TRP A 287 -7.05 -9.02 -26.78
C TRP A 287 -5.70 -9.20 -27.47
N GLU A 288 -5.06 -8.11 -27.89
CA GLU A 288 -3.73 -8.16 -28.48
C GLU A 288 -2.70 -8.54 -27.41
N ILE A 289 -2.70 -7.82 -26.28
CA ILE A 289 -1.68 -7.99 -25.23
C ILE A 289 -1.85 -9.28 -24.41
N THR A 290 -3.01 -9.93 -24.52
CA THR A 290 -3.26 -11.25 -23.91
C THR A 290 -3.22 -12.39 -24.93
N SER A 291 -2.86 -12.14 -26.19
CA SER A 291 -2.73 -13.22 -27.20
C SER A 291 -1.48 -14.07 -26.95
N ASP A 292 -1.52 -15.34 -27.36
CA ASP A 292 -0.35 -16.24 -27.25
C ASP A 292 0.87 -15.68 -28.01
N SER A 293 0.65 -15.09 -29.19
CA SER A 293 1.72 -14.44 -29.95
C SER A 293 2.35 -13.26 -29.20
N TYR A 294 1.56 -12.53 -28.42
CA TYR A 294 2.09 -11.44 -27.63
C TYR A 294 2.81 -11.95 -26.38
N PHE A 295 2.30 -12.99 -25.72
CA PHE A 295 3.01 -13.66 -24.63
C PHE A 295 4.36 -14.24 -25.08
N ASP A 296 4.41 -14.87 -26.26
CA ASP A 296 5.65 -15.32 -26.89
C ASP A 296 6.63 -14.17 -27.15
N TYR A 297 6.12 -12.99 -27.52
CA TYR A 297 6.93 -11.80 -27.77
C TYR A 297 7.46 -11.16 -26.49
N ILE A 298 6.64 -11.04 -25.44
CA ILE A 298 7.02 -10.28 -24.23
C ILE A 298 7.86 -11.11 -23.25
N LYS A 299 7.77 -12.44 -23.26
CA LYS A 299 8.49 -13.31 -22.31
C LYS A 299 10.02 -13.17 -22.36
N ASP A 300 10.55 -12.59 -23.43
CA ASP A 300 11.98 -12.27 -23.55
C ASP A 300 12.42 -11.15 -22.59
N TYR A 301 11.48 -10.32 -22.12
CA TYR A 301 11.79 -9.19 -21.25
C TYR A 301 10.85 -9.03 -20.04
N VAL A 302 9.71 -9.70 -19.98
CA VAL A 302 8.87 -9.77 -18.76
C VAL A 302 8.86 -11.20 -18.21
N VAL A 303 8.67 -11.34 -16.91
CA VAL A 303 8.55 -12.66 -16.24
C VAL A 303 7.12 -12.99 -15.84
N GLY A 304 6.18 -12.09 -16.11
CA GLY A 304 4.78 -12.24 -15.74
C GLY A 304 3.91 -11.05 -16.12
N ILE A 305 2.62 -11.21 -15.83
CA ILE A 305 1.57 -10.22 -16.02
C ILE A 305 0.88 -9.93 -14.68
N GLY A 306 0.41 -8.70 -14.50
CA GLY A 306 -0.40 -8.30 -13.36
C GLY A 306 -1.76 -7.80 -13.84
N PRO A 307 -2.77 -8.67 -14.01
CA PRO A 307 -4.07 -8.26 -14.50
C PRO A 307 -4.98 -7.74 -13.39
N TRP A 308 -5.95 -6.89 -13.73
CA TRP A 308 -7.09 -6.64 -12.84
C TRP A 308 -7.85 -7.97 -12.62
N LYS A 309 -8.15 -8.33 -11.36
CA LYS A 309 -8.68 -9.65 -11.00
C LYS A 309 -9.97 -9.98 -11.76
N ASP A 310 -10.85 -9.00 -11.97
CA ASP A 310 -12.12 -9.22 -12.66
C ASP A 310 -11.94 -9.46 -14.19
N THR A 311 -10.74 -9.24 -14.75
CA THR A 311 -10.43 -9.68 -16.13
C THR A 311 -10.06 -11.16 -16.21
N VAL A 312 -9.54 -11.72 -15.11
CA VAL A 312 -9.22 -13.15 -15.01
C VAL A 312 -10.48 -13.94 -14.70
N VAL A 313 -11.28 -13.48 -13.74
CA VAL A 313 -12.59 -14.05 -13.38
C VAL A 313 -13.66 -12.96 -13.50
N PRO A 314 -14.37 -12.87 -14.64
CA PRO A 314 -15.37 -11.84 -14.89
C PRO A 314 -16.51 -11.87 -13.88
N VAL A 315 -17.16 -10.71 -13.69
CA VAL A 315 -18.27 -10.57 -12.76
C VAL A 315 -19.50 -9.93 -13.41
N VAL A 316 -20.69 -10.40 -13.04
CA VAL A 316 -21.97 -9.80 -13.42
C VAL A 316 -22.81 -9.62 -12.16
N ASN A 317 -23.26 -8.39 -11.89
CA ASN A 317 -24.00 -8.05 -10.66
C ASN A 317 -23.27 -8.48 -9.37
N ASN A 318 -21.94 -8.37 -9.35
CA ASN A 318 -21.06 -8.80 -8.26
C ASN A 318 -21.05 -10.32 -7.96
N TYR A 319 -21.48 -11.14 -8.94
CA TYR A 319 -21.32 -12.59 -8.92
C TYR A 319 -20.28 -13.03 -9.93
N LEU A 320 -19.40 -13.94 -9.51
CA LEU A 320 -18.39 -14.55 -10.35
C LEU A 320 -19.03 -15.25 -11.56
N GLN A 321 -18.40 -15.10 -12.71
CA GLN A 321 -18.69 -15.84 -13.92
C GLN A 321 -17.67 -16.96 -14.10
N VAL A 322 -17.75 -17.67 -15.23
CA VAL A 322 -16.75 -18.67 -15.61
C VAL A 322 -15.38 -18.00 -15.73
N PRO A 323 -14.35 -18.51 -15.01
CA PRO A 323 -12.98 -18.03 -15.17
C PRO A 323 -12.51 -18.11 -16.63
N THR A 324 -11.71 -17.12 -17.05
CA THR A 324 -11.02 -17.17 -18.34
C THR A 324 -9.86 -18.19 -18.30
N ASP A 325 -9.29 -18.48 -19.46
CA ASP A 325 -8.07 -19.29 -19.56
C ASP A 325 -6.77 -18.48 -19.41
N LEU A 326 -6.86 -17.19 -19.05
CA LEU A 326 -5.73 -16.26 -19.06
C LEU A 326 -4.55 -16.74 -18.22
N VAL A 327 -4.82 -17.27 -17.02
CA VAL A 327 -3.77 -17.80 -16.12
C VAL A 327 -3.09 -19.01 -16.74
N ALA A 328 -3.88 -19.98 -17.22
CA ALA A 328 -3.35 -21.18 -17.85
C ALA A 328 -2.52 -20.85 -19.11
N ARG A 329 -2.97 -19.91 -19.95
CA ARG A 329 -2.20 -19.47 -21.12
C ARG A 329 -0.92 -18.73 -20.73
N ALA A 330 -0.96 -17.83 -19.75
CA ALA A 330 0.25 -17.17 -19.25
C ALA A 330 1.28 -18.20 -18.74
N HIS A 331 0.86 -19.18 -17.95
CA HIS A 331 1.73 -20.27 -17.47
C HIS A 331 2.29 -21.14 -18.59
N ALA A 332 1.51 -21.43 -19.64
CA ALA A 332 1.99 -22.17 -20.81
C ALA A 332 3.15 -21.45 -21.53
N HIS A 333 3.25 -20.13 -21.35
CA HIS A 333 4.32 -19.27 -21.85
C HIS A 333 5.41 -18.96 -20.82
N ASN A 334 5.38 -19.61 -19.65
CA ASN A 334 6.27 -19.37 -18.50
C ASN A 334 6.18 -17.96 -17.90
N LEU A 335 4.99 -17.36 -17.96
CA LEU A 335 4.71 -16.06 -17.34
C LEU A 335 3.95 -16.26 -16.03
N GLN A 336 4.44 -15.62 -14.95
CA GLN A 336 3.72 -15.53 -13.68
C GLN A 336 2.47 -14.65 -13.80
N VAL A 337 1.48 -14.86 -12.93
CA VAL A 337 0.27 -14.03 -12.87
C VAL A 337 0.04 -13.49 -11.46
N HIS A 338 0.12 -12.17 -11.31
CA HIS A 338 -0.05 -11.45 -10.05
C HIS A 338 -1.24 -10.48 -10.10
N PRO A 339 -2.50 -10.94 -9.94
CA PRO A 339 -3.65 -10.06 -10.08
C PRO A 339 -3.78 -9.03 -8.96
N TYR A 340 -4.39 -7.90 -9.31
CA TYR A 340 -4.74 -6.81 -8.38
C TYR A 340 -6.25 -6.49 -8.45
N THR A 341 -6.93 -5.95 -7.44
CA THR A 341 -6.50 -5.78 -6.05
C THR A 341 -7.52 -6.43 -5.12
N PHE A 342 -7.04 -7.18 -4.14
CA PHE A 342 -7.84 -7.89 -3.16
C PHE A 342 -8.06 -7.02 -1.93
N ARG A 343 -9.33 -6.86 -1.55
CA ARG A 343 -9.77 -5.93 -0.51
C ARG A 343 -10.82 -6.61 0.34
N ASN A 344 -10.62 -6.59 1.66
CA ASN A 344 -11.47 -7.33 2.59
C ASN A 344 -12.84 -6.68 2.81
N GLU A 345 -13.03 -5.42 2.44
CA GLU A 345 -14.29 -4.74 2.68
C GLU A 345 -15.40 -5.26 1.77
N ASN A 346 -16.59 -5.43 2.33
CA ASN A 346 -17.76 -6.03 1.66
C ASN A 346 -18.11 -5.46 0.28
N GLN A 347 -17.78 -4.19 0.01
CA GLN A 347 -18.07 -3.57 -1.29
C GLN A 347 -17.11 -4.01 -2.41
N PHE A 348 -15.99 -4.65 -2.05
CA PHE A 348 -14.97 -5.14 -2.98
C PHE A 348 -14.87 -6.67 -3.03
N LEU A 349 -15.46 -7.36 -2.06
CA LEU A 349 -15.63 -8.81 -2.07
C LEU A 349 -16.85 -9.19 -2.92
N HIS A 350 -16.65 -10.13 -3.83
CA HIS A 350 -17.75 -10.70 -4.62
C HIS A 350 -18.68 -11.55 -3.75
N LEU A 351 -19.96 -11.60 -4.11
CA LEU A 351 -21.01 -12.20 -3.26
C LEU A 351 -20.83 -13.71 -3.04
N ASP A 352 -20.17 -14.39 -3.99
CA ASP A 352 -19.82 -15.81 -3.93
C ASP A 352 -18.92 -16.16 -2.73
N PHE A 353 -18.16 -15.19 -2.22
CA PHE A 353 -17.29 -15.40 -1.06
C PHE A 353 -17.98 -15.12 0.28
N HIS A 354 -19.26 -14.72 0.29
CA HIS A 354 -20.05 -14.56 1.52
C HIS A 354 -19.40 -13.65 2.59
N GLN A 355 -18.73 -12.57 2.16
CA GLN A 355 -17.97 -11.65 3.02
C GLN A 355 -16.78 -12.30 3.74
N ASP A 356 -16.28 -13.43 3.22
CA ASP A 356 -15.10 -14.12 3.73
C ASP A 356 -13.90 -13.92 2.79
N PRO A 357 -12.93 -13.06 3.16
CA PRO A 357 -11.72 -12.88 2.35
C PRO A 357 -10.86 -14.15 2.27
N TYR A 358 -10.97 -15.09 3.21
CA TYR A 358 -10.24 -16.36 3.13
C TYR A 358 -10.80 -17.28 2.07
N ALA A 359 -12.12 -17.26 1.85
CA ALA A 359 -12.73 -17.95 0.73
C ALA A 359 -12.27 -17.36 -0.62
N GLU A 360 -12.11 -16.03 -0.71
CA GLU A 360 -11.52 -15.38 -1.89
C GLU A 360 -10.06 -15.85 -2.08
N PHE A 361 -9.23 -15.79 -1.04
CA PHE A 361 -7.83 -16.23 -1.15
C PHE A 361 -7.70 -17.70 -1.54
N ASP A 362 -8.49 -18.60 -0.96
CA ASP A 362 -8.49 -20.02 -1.30
C ASP A 362 -8.86 -20.25 -2.77
N PHE A 363 -9.93 -19.60 -3.24
CA PHE A 363 -10.35 -19.68 -4.64
C PHE A 363 -9.22 -19.24 -5.58
N TRP A 364 -8.62 -18.07 -5.34
CA TRP A 364 -7.61 -17.52 -6.23
C TRP A 364 -6.28 -18.28 -6.18
N ILE A 365 -5.83 -18.69 -4.99
CA ILE A 365 -4.56 -19.39 -4.82
C ILE A 365 -4.67 -20.87 -5.22
N ASN A 366 -5.70 -21.58 -4.78
CA ASN A 366 -5.77 -23.03 -4.92
C ASN A 366 -6.63 -23.49 -6.12
N GLN A 367 -7.59 -22.69 -6.59
CA GLN A 367 -8.43 -23.06 -7.73
C GLN A 367 -8.00 -22.37 -9.03
N ILE A 368 -7.73 -21.06 -8.99
CA ILE A 368 -7.24 -20.32 -10.15
C ILE A 368 -5.73 -20.54 -10.35
N GLY A 369 -4.96 -20.68 -9.26
CA GLY A 369 -3.55 -21.03 -9.32
C GLY A 369 -2.60 -19.85 -9.58
N ILE A 370 -2.92 -18.65 -9.09
CA ILE A 370 -2.07 -17.46 -9.29
C ILE A 370 -0.75 -17.54 -8.52
N ASP A 371 0.28 -16.83 -8.98
CA ASP A 371 1.65 -16.87 -8.42
C ASP A 371 1.91 -15.80 -7.34
N GLY A 372 0.97 -14.89 -7.17
CA GLY A 372 0.99 -13.83 -6.16
C GLY A 372 -0.23 -12.95 -6.29
N LEU A 373 -0.49 -12.09 -5.32
CA LEU A 373 -1.60 -11.15 -5.41
C LEU A 373 -1.33 -9.86 -4.65
N PHE A 374 -1.89 -8.77 -5.18
CA PHE A 374 -1.86 -7.45 -4.56
C PHE A 374 -3.05 -7.29 -3.63
N THR A 375 -2.79 -6.99 -2.36
CA THR A 375 -3.86 -6.74 -1.38
C THR A 375 -3.60 -5.48 -0.55
N ASP A 376 -4.68 -4.80 -0.20
CA ASP A 376 -4.66 -3.69 0.76
C ASP A 376 -4.54 -4.18 2.23
N PHE A 377 -4.71 -5.49 2.47
CA PHE A 377 -4.77 -6.13 3.80
C PHE A 377 -3.78 -7.30 3.91
N THR A 378 -2.49 -6.99 3.79
CA THR A 378 -1.43 -8.01 3.73
C THR A 378 -1.37 -8.93 4.96
N GLY A 379 -1.68 -8.43 6.16
CA GLY A 379 -1.77 -9.28 7.35
C GLY A 379 -2.89 -10.33 7.28
N CYS A 380 -3.99 -10.02 6.60
CA CYS A 380 -5.09 -10.97 6.38
C CYS A 380 -4.61 -12.15 5.53
N LEU A 381 -3.97 -11.85 4.39
CA LEU A 381 -3.41 -12.88 3.50
C LEU A 381 -2.28 -13.66 4.17
N HIS A 382 -1.40 -13.00 4.93
CA HIS A 382 -0.35 -13.67 5.66
C HIS A 382 -0.92 -14.71 6.65
N ASN A 383 -1.93 -14.34 7.42
CA ASN A 383 -2.60 -15.27 8.34
C ASN A 383 -3.23 -16.46 7.59
N PHE A 384 -3.91 -16.20 6.46
CA PHE A 384 -4.43 -17.27 5.61
C PHE A 384 -3.33 -18.24 5.16
N GLN A 385 -2.19 -17.72 4.69
CA GLN A 385 -1.05 -18.52 4.24
C GLN A 385 -0.40 -19.31 5.38
N GLU A 386 -0.29 -18.74 6.58
CA GLU A 386 0.21 -19.44 7.77
C GLU A 386 -0.74 -20.54 8.25
N PHE A 387 -2.06 -20.35 8.11
CA PHE A 387 -3.04 -21.36 8.48
C PHE A 387 -3.17 -22.50 7.45
N THR A 388 -2.98 -22.20 6.16
CA THR A 388 -3.16 -23.16 5.07
C THR A 388 -1.86 -23.82 4.61
N SER A 389 -0.70 -23.27 4.97
CA SER A 389 0.59 -23.94 4.73
C SER A 389 0.62 -25.25 5.50
N TYR A 390 0.48 -26.36 4.76
CA TYR A 390 0.59 -27.71 5.29
C TYR A 390 1.94 -27.86 5.98
N LYS A 391 1.95 -27.87 7.32
CA LYS A 391 3.10 -28.34 8.11
C LYS A 391 3.20 -29.84 7.90
N GLY A 392 3.90 -30.25 6.85
CA GLY A 392 4.23 -31.64 6.62
C GLY A 392 4.81 -32.29 7.87
N GLY A 393 4.09 -33.27 8.41
CA GLY A 393 4.57 -34.39 9.22
C GLY A 393 5.55 -34.08 10.36
N ASP A 394 5.03 -33.71 11.52
CA ASP A 394 5.47 -34.28 12.80
C ASP A 394 4.18 -34.47 13.63
N ASP A 395 3.89 -35.66 14.15
CA ASP A 395 2.71 -35.93 15.00
C ASP A 395 2.64 -34.96 16.21
N ARG A 396 3.78 -34.34 16.57
CA ARG A 396 3.84 -33.25 17.55
C ARG A 396 3.13 -31.97 17.11
N SER A 397 3.00 -31.72 15.81
CA SER A 397 2.29 -30.57 15.21
C SER A 397 0.78 -30.69 15.41
N ALA A 398 0.20 -31.85 15.10
CA ALA A 398 -1.23 -32.11 15.29
C ALA A 398 -1.60 -32.04 16.78
N SER A 399 -0.77 -32.59 17.67
CA SER A 399 -0.95 -32.46 19.13
C SER A 399 -0.85 -31.02 19.63
N LYS A 400 0.05 -30.21 19.04
CA LYS A 400 0.15 -28.77 19.35
C LYS A 400 -1.07 -28.00 18.88
N LEU A 401 -1.57 -28.29 17.69
CA LEU A 401 -2.76 -27.65 17.13
C LEU A 401 -4.01 -28.02 17.95
N LEU A 402 -4.16 -29.29 18.32
CA LEU A 402 -5.20 -29.75 19.25
C LEU A 402 -5.11 -29.06 20.61
N HIS A 403 -3.90 -28.83 21.13
CA HIS A 403 -3.68 -28.13 22.39
C HIS A 403 -4.05 -26.65 22.32
N GLU A 404 -3.72 -25.96 21.22
CA GLU A 404 -4.09 -24.55 21.03
C GLU A 404 -5.61 -24.40 20.78
N ILE A 405 -6.23 -25.28 19.99
CA ILE A 405 -7.69 -25.35 19.85
C ILE A 405 -8.34 -25.60 21.22
N ALA A 406 -7.82 -26.55 22.01
CA ALA A 406 -8.35 -26.85 23.34
C ALA A 406 -8.23 -25.65 24.29
N LYS A 407 -7.15 -24.87 24.25
CA LYS A 407 -7.01 -23.63 25.02
C LYS A 407 -8.03 -22.56 24.63
N LEU A 408 -8.26 -22.37 23.33
CA LEU A 408 -9.25 -21.43 22.80
C LEU A 408 -10.68 -21.83 23.18
N VAL A 409 -10.97 -23.13 23.25
CA VAL A 409 -12.27 -23.64 23.67
C VAL A 409 -12.44 -23.59 25.20
N PHE A 410 -11.37 -23.85 25.97
CA PHE A 410 -11.43 -23.81 27.45
C PHE A 410 -11.52 -22.39 28.01
N SER A 411 -10.95 -21.39 27.34
CA SER A 411 -11.09 -19.98 27.74
C SER A 411 -12.54 -19.48 27.61
N TYR A 412 -13.38 -20.15 26.81
CA TYR A 412 -14.79 -19.84 26.63
C TYR A 412 -15.72 -20.54 27.64
N LYS A 413 -15.21 -21.49 28.45
CA LYS A 413 -16.00 -22.25 29.45
C LYS A 413 -15.92 -21.73 30.88
N LYS A 414 -15.35 -20.54 31.10
CA LYS A 414 -15.49 -19.82 32.38
C LYS A 414 -16.50 -18.68 32.24
N VAL A 415 -17.78 -19.03 32.34
CA VAL A 415 -18.85 -18.18 32.89
C VAL A 415 -19.66 -19.02 33.86
#